data_AF-A0A183U4K0-F1
#
_entry.id   AF-A0A183U4K0-F1
#
_cell.length_a   1.000
_cell.length_b   1.000
_cell.length_c   1.000
_cell.angle_alpha   90.00
_cell.angle_beta   90.00
_cell.angle_gamma   90.00
#
_symmetry.space_group_name_H-M   'P 1'
#
loop_
_entity.id
_entity.type
_entity.pdbx_description
1 polymer ?
#
loop_
_entity_poly.entity_id
_entity_poly.type
_entity_poly.pdbx_seq_one_letter_code
_entity_poly.pdbx_strand_id
1 'polypeptide(L)'
;MCVLLGDSSPVLQQACDITAGTYINVEKPKRLLQYLMYFALGGTQSRLMFTSSMATSVDYRASCHCHGTPASIGLVCSVCLSVQCKFNPICPICKLVFLICPQKNSSPLT
;
A
#
# COMPACT_ATOMS: atom_id res chain seq x y z
N MET A 1 15.76 -5.64 -0.71
CA MET A 1 16.10 -4.32 -1.29
C MET A 1 15.29 -4.15 -2.55
N CYS A 2 14.59 -3.03 -2.68
CA CYS A 2 13.75 -2.69 -3.82
C CYS A 2 14.37 -1.46 -4.49
N VAL A 3 14.82 -1.58 -5.74
CA VAL A 3 15.35 -0.44 -6.51
C VAL A 3 14.46 -0.20 -7.70
N LEU A 4 14.01 1.05 -7.85
CA LEU A 4 13.16 1.44 -8.95
C LEU A 4 13.75 2.68 -9.63
N LEU A 5 13.72 2.69 -10.96
CA LEU A 5 14.10 3.83 -11.79
C LEU A 5 12.80 4.46 -12.32
N GLY A 6 12.54 5.73 -11.96
CA GLY A 6 11.33 6.44 -12.38
C GLY A 6 10.32 6.69 -11.26
N ASP A 7 9.03 6.55 -11.56
CA ASP A 7 7.96 6.96 -10.64
C ASP A 7 7.86 6.05 -9.41
N SER A 8 7.71 6.64 -8.22
CA SER A 8 7.65 5.88 -6.98
C SER A 8 6.48 4.88 -6.98
N SER A 9 6.75 3.65 -6.54
CA SER A 9 5.72 2.62 -6.39
C SER A 9 5.42 2.37 -4.91
N PRO A 10 4.20 2.66 -4.43
CA PRO A 10 3.83 2.44 -3.04
C PRO A 10 3.86 0.96 -2.65
N VAL A 11 3.58 0.06 -3.60
CA VAL A 11 3.60 -1.39 -3.37
C VAL A 11 5.03 -1.88 -3.07
N LEU A 12 6.03 -1.38 -3.80
CA LEU A 12 7.43 -1.74 -3.51
C LEU A 12 7.92 -1.12 -2.21
N GLN A 13 7.44 0.06 -1.84
CA GLN A 13 7.73 0.65 -0.53
C GLN A 13 7.17 -0.23 0.61
N GLN A 14 5.90 -0.63 0.52
CA GLN A 14 5.28 -1.56 1.47
C GLN A 14 6.02 -2.90 1.56
N ALA A 15 6.37 -3.50 0.43
CA ALA A 15 7.09 -4.77 0.40
C ALA A 15 8.46 -4.67 1.10
N CYS A 16 9.16 -3.55 0.89
CA CYS A 16 10.43 -3.31 1.54
C CYS A 16 10.27 -3.04 3.04
N ASP A 17 9.26 -2.28 3.47
CA ASP A 17 8.96 -2.05 4.89
C ASP A 17 8.61 -3.36 5.63
N ILE A 18 7.74 -4.20 5.06
CA ILE A 18 7.37 -5.52 5.62
C ILE A 18 8.58 -6.45 5.77
N THR A 19 9.51 -6.42 4.83
CA THR A 19 10.71 -7.28 4.85
C THR A 19 11.88 -6.67 5.63
N ALA A 20 11.68 -5.52 6.27
CA ALA A 20 12.76 -4.71 6.86
C ALA A 20 13.91 -4.43 5.86
N GLY A 21 13.58 -4.31 4.58
CA GLY A 21 14.49 -4.05 3.48
C GLY A 21 14.49 -2.58 3.06
N THR A 22 15.53 -2.19 2.31
CA THR A 22 15.67 -0.80 1.82
C THR A 22 14.94 -0.59 0.50
N TYR A 23 14.10 0.44 0.41
CA TYR A 23 13.53 0.97 -0.83
C TYR A 23 14.35 2.16 -1.33
N ILE A 24 14.72 2.16 -2.61
CA ILE A 24 15.45 3.26 -3.25
C ILE A 24 14.75 3.62 -4.56
N ASN A 25 14.28 4.87 -4.64
CA ASN A 25 13.87 5.47 -5.91
C ASN A 25 15.08 6.22 -6.52
N VAL A 26 15.44 5.86 -7.75
CA VAL A 26 16.56 6.43 -8.48
C VAL A 26 16.02 7.28 -9.62
N GLU A 27 16.38 8.56 -9.66
CA GLU A 27 15.99 9.45 -10.77
C GLU A 27 16.88 9.30 -12.02
N LYS A 28 18.15 8.92 -11.83
CA LYS A 28 19.16 8.86 -12.90
C LYS A 28 19.67 7.43 -13.12
N PRO A 29 19.62 6.88 -14.35
CA PRO A 29 20.03 5.50 -14.61
C PRO A 29 21.51 5.24 -14.27
N LYS A 30 22.38 6.25 -14.37
CA LYS A 30 23.80 6.10 -13.99
C LYS A 30 24.00 5.78 -12.50
N ARG A 31 23.09 6.22 -11.62
CA ARG A 31 23.13 5.92 -10.18
C ARG A 31 22.59 4.52 -9.88
N LEU A 32 21.75 3.95 -10.75
CA LEU A 32 21.21 2.60 -10.59
C LEU A 32 22.32 1.56 -10.50
N LEU A 33 23.28 1.59 -11.43
CA LEU A 33 24.41 0.67 -11.42
C LEU A 33 25.25 0.82 -10.14
N GLN A 34 25.47 2.06 -9.69
CA GLN A 34 26.20 2.32 -8.45
C GLN A 34 25.50 1.69 -7.23
N TYR A 35 24.17 1.84 -7.11
CA TYR A 35 23.40 1.22 -6.04
C TYR A 35 23.42 -0.31 -6.13
N LEU A 36 23.25 -0.86 -7.33
CA LEU A 36 23.30 -2.32 -7.53
C LEU A 36 24.67 -2.90 -7.18
N MET A 37 25.75 -2.30 -7.67
CA MET A 37 27.10 -2.77 -7.34
C MET A 37 27.37 -2.70 -5.83
N TYR A 38 26.96 -1.62 -5.18
CA TYR A 38 27.20 -1.46 -3.74
C TYR A 38 26.39 -2.43 -2.89
N PHE A 39 25.11 -2.66 -3.20
CA PHE A 39 24.28 -3.57 -2.41
C PHE A 39 24.49 -5.05 -2.74
N ALA A 40 24.77 -5.38 -4.01
CA ALA A 40 25.00 -6.76 -4.45
C ALA A 40 26.42 -7.24 -4.15
N LEU A 41 27.45 -6.37 -4.22
CA LEU A 41 28.84 -6.73 -3.95
C LEU A 41 29.38 -6.24 -2.60
N GLY A 42 28.76 -5.23 -1.97
CA GLY A 42 29.21 -4.70 -0.68
C GLY A 42 29.01 -5.66 0.48
N GLY A 43 29.86 -5.57 1.50
CA GLY A 43 29.75 -6.37 2.73
C GLY A 43 28.52 -6.01 3.57
N THR A 44 28.12 -6.90 4.49
CA THR A 44 26.98 -6.71 5.42
C THR A 44 27.02 -5.36 6.16
N GLN A 45 28.19 -4.95 6.65
CA GLN A 45 28.39 -3.69 7.36
C GLN A 45 28.11 -2.45 6.50
N SER A 46 28.46 -2.51 5.22
CA SER A 46 28.25 -1.41 4.28
C SER A 46 26.76 -1.18 3.97
N ARG A 47 25.96 -2.26 3.99
CA ARG A 47 24.51 -2.17 3.78
C ARG A 47 23.79 -1.48 4.95
N LEU A 48 24.24 -1.70 6.18
CA LEU A 48 23.66 -1.08 7.39
C LEU A 48 23.85 0.44 7.45
N MET A 49 24.88 0.99 6.81
CA MET A 49 25.09 2.44 6.76
C MET A 49 24.06 3.16 5.89
N PHE A 50 23.42 2.45 4.95
CA PHE A 50 22.41 3.00 4.03
C PHE A 50 20.97 2.69 4.42
N THR A 51 20.73 1.89 5.46
CA THR A 51 19.36 1.63 5.97
C THR A 51 18.77 2.82 6.73
N SER A 52 19.54 3.88 6.96
CA SER A 52 19.19 5.01 7.81
C SER A 52 18.09 5.94 7.28
N SER A 53 17.56 5.73 6.07
CA SER A 53 16.51 6.59 5.48
C SER A 53 15.11 5.97 5.46
N MET A 54 14.82 5.00 6.32
CA MET A 54 13.48 4.38 6.50
C MET A 54 12.47 5.29 7.23
N ALA A 55 12.49 6.60 6.99
CA ALA A 55 11.56 7.56 7.62
C ALA A 55 10.55 8.13 6.63
N THR A 56 10.29 7.45 5.51
CA THR A 56 9.17 7.78 4.64
C THR A 56 7.94 7.05 5.17
N SER A 57 6.96 7.79 5.67
CA SER A 57 5.66 7.22 6.05
C SER A 57 5.06 6.46 4.86
N VAL A 58 4.99 5.14 4.94
CA VAL A 58 4.41 4.29 3.89
C VAL A 58 2.88 4.30 4.08
N ASP A 59 2.13 4.61 3.02
CA ASP A 59 0.66 4.55 3.07
C ASP A 59 0.22 3.08 2.94
N TYR A 60 -0.39 2.53 4.00
CA TYR A 60 -0.91 1.16 4.08
C TYR A 60 -2.41 1.05 3.76
N ARG A 61 -3.04 2.16 3.37
CA ARG A 61 -4.48 2.16 3.07
C ARG A 61 -4.79 1.25 1.89
N ALA A 62 -5.88 0.52 2.01
CA ALA A 62 -6.37 -0.33 0.93
C ALA A 62 -6.85 0.53 -0.24
N SER A 63 -6.46 0.14 -1.45
CA SER A 63 -7.01 0.73 -2.67
C SER A 63 -8.45 0.26 -2.90
N CYS A 64 -9.34 1.19 -3.19
CA CYS A 64 -10.71 0.83 -3.55
C CYS A 64 -10.75 0.12 -4.91
N HIS A 65 -11.61 -0.87 -5.05
CA HIS A 65 -11.77 -1.57 -6.32
C HIS A 65 -12.38 -0.69 -7.43
N CYS A 66 -13.06 0.39 -7.07
CA CYS A 66 -13.72 1.28 -8.03
C CYS A 66 -12.73 2.18 -8.78
N HIS A 67 -11.72 2.73 -8.11
CA HIS A 67 -10.80 3.72 -8.69
C HIS A 67 -9.33 3.28 -8.65
N GLY A 68 -9.00 2.21 -7.93
CA GLY A 68 -7.61 1.76 -7.75
C GLY A 68 -6.78 2.66 -6.81
N THR A 69 -7.39 3.68 -6.22
CA THR A 69 -6.72 4.64 -5.32
C THR A 69 -6.98 4.31 -3.85
N PRO A 70 -6.03 4.64 -2.94
CA PRO A 70 -6.18 4.41 -1.51
C PRO A 70 -7.42 5.09 -0.93
N ALA A 71 -8.29 4.31 -0.27
CA ALA A 71 -9.51 4.82 0.37
C ALA A 71 -9.28 5.18 1.84
N SER A 72 -9.85 6.30 2.30
CA SER A 72 -9.73 6.72 3.72
C SER A 72 -10.79 6.04 4.56
N ILE A 73 -12.00 5.92 3.99
CA ILE A 73 -13.14 5.20 4.53
C ILE A 73 -13.66 4.31 3.39
N GLY A 74 -13.99 3.06 3.70
CA GLY A 74 -14.51 2.13 2.71
C GLY A 74 -15.33 1.01 3.33
N LEU A 75 -16.26 0.47 2.55
CA LEU A 75 -17.02 -0.74 2.89
C LEU A 75 -16.23 -1.97 2.43
N VAL A 76 -16.12 -2.97 3.31
CA VAL A 76 -15.45 -4.23 2.99
C VAL A 76 -16.49 -5.31 2.76
N CYS A 77 -16.39 -6.02 1.63
CA CYS A 77 -17.23 -7.19 1.39
C CYS A 77 -16.78 -8.36 2.28
N SER A 78 -17.68 -8.96 3.05
CA SER A 78 -17.36 -10.09 3.93
C SER A 78 -17.00 -11.38 3.19
N VAL A 79 -17.38 -11.51 1.91
CA VAL A 79 -17.12 -12.72 1.11
C VAL A 79 -15.81 -12.62 0.33
N CYS A 80 -15.60 -11.52 -0.41
CA CYS A 80 -14.42 -11.38 -1.27
C CYS A 80 -13.38 -10.39 -0.74
N LEU A 81 -13.59 -9.83 0.46
CA LEU A 81 -12.70 -8.85 1.11
C LEU A 81 -12.42 -7.59 0.28
N SER A 82 -13.25 -7.32 -0.75
CA SER A 82 -13.06 -6.16 -1.60
C SER A 82 -13.48 -4.87 -0.92
N VAL A 83 -12.62 -3.86 -1.03
CA VAL A 83 -12.84 -2.52 -0.47
C VAL A 83 -13.51 -1.62 -1.50
N GLN A 84 -14.65 -1.03 -1.12
CA GLN A 84 -15.42 -0.10 -1.94
C GLN A 84 -15.42 1.28 -1.28
N CYS A 85 -15.14 2.32 -2.05
CA CYS A 85 -15.12 3.71 -1.55
C CYS A 85 -16.52 4.33 -1.40
N LYS A 86 -17.56 3.71 -1.97
CA LYS A 86 -18.95 4.13 -1.89
C LYS A 86 -19.84 2.92 -1.65
N PHE A 87 -20.94 3.13 -0.95
CA PHE A 87 -21.93 2.07 -0.72
C PHE A 87 -22.58 1.65 -2.05
N ASN A 88 -22.70 0.34 -2.26
CA ASN A 88 -23.46 -0.26 -3.34
C ASN A 88 -24.21 -1.47 -2.74
N PRO A 89 -25.54 -1.62 -2.92
CA PRO A 89 -26.29 -2.76 -2.37
C PRO A 89 -25.83 -4.13 -2.90
N ILE A 90 -25.11 -4.16 -4.02
CA ILE A 90 -24.56 -5.38 -4.61
C ILE A 90 -23.06 -5.21 -4.78
N CYS A 91 -22.26 -6.17 -4.28
CA CYS A 91 -20.82 -6.15 -4.47
C CYS A 91 -20.49 -6.26 -5.98
N PRO A 92 -19.71 -5.33 -6.56
CA PRO A 92 -19.43 -5.36 -7.99
C PRO A 92 -18.61 -6.58 -8.43
N ILE A 93 -17.83 -7.16 -7.51
CA ILE A 93 -16.91 -8.29 -7.78
C ILE A 93 -17.62 -9.63 -7.66
N CYS A 94 -18.13 -9.96 -6.47
CA CYS A 94 -18.72 -11.27 -6.20
C CYS A 94 -20.25 -11.31 -6.35
N LYS A 95 -20.90 -10.20 -6.70
CA LYS A 95 -22.35 -10.05 -6.87
C LYS A 95 -23.19 -10.38 -5.62
N LEU A 96 -22.56 -10.44 -4.45
CA LEU A 96 -23.26 -10.60 -3.18
C LEU A 96 -24.15 -9.39 -2.90
N VAL A 97 -25.40 -9.64 -2.50
CA VAL A 97 -26.30 -8.60 -1.98
C VAL A 97 -25.95 -8.32 -0.52
N PHE A 98 -25.68 -7.06 -0.19
CA PHE A 98 -25.43 -6.67 1.19
C PHE A 98 -26.73 -6.72 1.99
N LEU A 99 -26.78 -7.61 2.99
CA LEU A 99 -27.85 -7.64 3.98
C LEU A 99 -27.65 -6.45 4.93
N ILE A 100 -28.37 -5.37 4.69
CA ILE A 100 -28.38 -4.22 5.60
C ILE A 100 -29.25 -4.62 6.78
N CYS A 101 -28.64 -4.83 7.95
CA CYS A 101 -29.40 -4.87 9.18
C CYS A 101 -29.90 -3.44 9.44
N PRO A 102 -31.22 -3.19 9.59
CA PRO A 102 -31.72 -1.86 9.89
C PRO A 102 -31.03 -1.32 11.13
N GLN A 103 -30.36 -0.18 10.99
CA GLN A 103 -29.72 0.51 12.11
C GLN A 103 -30.81 0.89 13.12
N LYS A 104 -30.85 0.21 14.26
CA LYS A 104 -31.69 0.62 15.39
C LYS A 104 -31.00 1.79 16.09
N ASN A 105 -31.08 2.98 15.50
CA ASN A 105 -30.71 4.20 16.21
C ASN A 105 -31.86 4.60 17.12
N SER A 106 -31.71 4.32 18.43
CA SER A 106 -32.11 5.23 19.50
C SER A 106 -31.57 6.63 19.17
N SER A 107 -32.26 7.77 19.26
CA SER A 107 -33.37 8.24 20.10
C SER A 107 -34.01 9.48 19.41
N PRO A 108 -35.23 9.91 19.77
CA PRO A 108 -35.88 11.07 19.18
C PRO A 108 -35.13 12.38 19.48
N LEU A 109 -35.03 13.25 18.47
CA LEU A 109 -34.66 14.65 18.64
C LEU A 109 -35.85 15.37 19.30
N THR A 110 -35.74 15.67 20.59
CA THR A 110 -36.40 16.79 21.27
C THR A 110 -35.37 17.88 21.53
#